data_AF-A0A7C1MR32-F1
#
_entry.id   AF-A0A7C1MR32-F1
#
_cell.length_a   1.000
_cell.length_b   1.000
_cell.length_c   1.000
_cell.angle_alpha   90.00
_cell.angle_beta   90.00
_cell.angle_gamma   90.00
#
_symmetry.space_group_name_H-M   'P 1'
#
loop_
_entity.id
_entity.type
_entity.pdbx_description
1 polymer ?
#
loop_
_entity_poly.entity_id
_entity_poly.type
_entity_poly.pdbx_seq_one_letter_code
_entity_poly.pdbx_strand_id
1 'polypeptide(L)'
;LIIFSFQTFYRTISWSSEENFAATQLINHPKSERTHNLLAQIAFKQGKRELALSELEQVSRINPADTSYHVLRVLAWCQDTVSEKQIVDAIKTTATIQHRKSARSVLYAIRNIEYLHSNGQCPAVSRENLLHLTTSMVNNPVIRNEALKYHIHARALAANNRLNEAKTFYLKAWRLKQQNLQPVFELIQLLRDNMRVEESCKVIEELLRSPISYNNNDTIKIDSLSASCLRAN
;
A
#
# COMPACT_ATOMS: atom_id res chain seq x y z
N LEU A 1 -12.21 -26.27 -35.72
CA LEU A 1 -13.21 -25.70 -34.77
C LEU A 1 -13.07 -26.30 -33.37
N ILE A 2 -13.07 -27.64 -33.20
CA ILE A 2 -13.02 -28.31 -31.87
C ILE A 2 -11.81 -27.91 -31.00
N ILE A 3 -10.60 -27.76 -31.57
CA ILE A 3 -9.38 -27.39 -30.82
C ILE A 3 -9.49 -25.98 -30.21
N PHE A 4 -10.07 -25.03 -30.96
CA PHE A 4 -10.29 -23.67 -30.45
C PHE A 4 -11.38 -23.64 -29.37
N SER A 5 -12.43 -24.46 -29.51
CA SER A 5 -13.47 -24.61 -28.48
C SER A 5 -12.88 -25.10 -27.15
N PHE A 6 -11.96 -26.06 -27.21
CA PHE A 6 -11.29 -26.61 -26.03
C PHE A 6 -10.35 -25.59 -25.36
N GLN A 7 -9.52 -24.87 -26.13
CA GLN A 7 -8.66 -23.82 -25.57
C GLN A 7 -9.45 -22.69 -24.92
N THR A 8 -10.57 -22.28 -25.52
CA THR A 8 -11.47 -21.29 -24.94
C THR A 8 -12.07 -21.79 -23.63
N PHE A 9 -12.56 -23.04 -23.60
CA PHE A 9 -13.13 -23.65 -22.40
C PHE A 9 -12.12 -23.73 -21.24
N TYR A 10 -10.88 -24.17 -21.52
CA TYR A 10 -9.82 -24.22 -20.50
C TYR A 10 -9.45 -22.84 -19.97
N ARG A 11 -9.40 -21.83 -20.83
CA ARG A 11 -9.17 -20.44 -20.40
C ARG A 11 -10.30 -19.95 -19.51
N THR A 12 -11.55 -20.22 -19.87
CA THR A 12 -12.72 -19.84 -19.05
C THR A 12 -12.66 -20.47 -17.67
N ILE A 13 -12.32 -21.76 -17.55
CA ILE A 13 -12.16 -22.41 -16.24
C ILE A 13 -10.99 -21.80 -15.47
N SER A 14 -9.82 -21.66 -16.11
CA SER A 14 -8.64 -21.09 -15.46
C SER A 14 -8.91 -19.68 -14.95
N TRP A 15 -9.72 -18.88 -15.65
CA TRP A 15 -9.99 -17.49 -15.30
C TRP A 15 -11.28 -17.32 -14.48
N SER A 16 -11.91 -18.42 -14.08
CA SER A 16 -13.15 -18.39 -13.29
C SER A 16 -12.97 -17.85 -11.88
N SER A 17 -11.77 -17.97 -11.30
CA SER A 17 -11.41 -17.40 -10.00
C SER A 17 -9.91 -17.10 -9.90
N GLU A 18 -9.51 -16.29 -8.92
CA GLU A 18 -8.08 -16.02 -8.65
C GLU A 18 -7.34 -17.32 -8.29
N GLU A 19 -7.99 -18.21 -7.53
CA GLU A 19 -7.46 -19.52 -7.10
C GLU A 19 -7.22 -20.44 -8.30
N ASN A 20 -8.23 -20.60 -9.17
CA ASN A 20 -8.13 -21.45 -10.35
C ASN A 20 -7.05 -20.94 -11.30
N PHE A 21 -6.95 -19.61 -11.43
CA PHE A 21 -5.90 -18.98 -12.21
C PHE A 21 -4.53 -19.30 -11.62
N ALA A 22 -4.34 -19.05 -10.32
CA ALA A 22 -3.06 -19.27 -9.65
C ALA A 22 -2.64 -20.75 -9.65
N ALA A 23 -3.58 -21.68 -9.44
CA ALA A 23 -3.33 -23.12 -9.53
C ALA A 23 -2.91 -23.54 -10.94
N THR A 24 -3.59 -23.03 -11.98
CA THR A 24 -3.20 -23.26 -13.37
C THR A 24 -1.80 -22.73 -13.66
N GLN A 25 -1.47 -21.53 -13.15
CA GLN A 25 -0.14 -20.94 -13.29
C GLN A 25 0.93 -21.77 -12.55
N LEU A 26 0.62 -22.36 -11.39
CA LEU A 26 1.55 -23.17 -10.64
C LEU A 26 1.91 -24.46 -11.39
N ILE A 27 0.92 -25.10 -12.02
CA ILE A 27 1.14 -26.29 -12.84
C ILE A 27 2.05 -25.97 -14.03
N ASN A 28 1.78 -24.88 -14.74
CA ASN A 28 2.51 -24.54 -15.96
C ASN A 28 3.87 -23.86 -15.69
N HIS A 29 4.01 -23.19 -14.55
CA HIS A 29 5.18 -22.41 -14.17
C HIS A 29 5.55 -22.62 -12.69
N PRO A 30 5.94 -23.85 -12.29
CA PRO A 30 6.16 -24.21 -10.88
C PRO A 30 7.38 -23.54 -10.22
N LYS A 31 8.22 -22.85 -11.00
CA LYS A 31 9.37 -22.08 -10.50
C LYS A 31 9.17 -20.57 -10.66
N SER A 32 7.94 -20.11 -10.87
CA SER A 32 7.65 -18.68 -11.00
C SER A 32 7.46 -18.07 -9.62
N GLU A 33 8.36 -17.15 -9.27
CA GLU A 33 8.28 -16.31 -8.08
C GLU A 33 6.96 -15.52 -8.04
N ARG A 34 6.46 -15.09 -9.20
CA ARG A 34 5.20 -14.37 -9.32
C ARG A 34 4.00 -15.24 -8.97
N THR A 35 4.03 -16.51 -9.38
CA THR A 35 2.94 -17.45 -9.09
C THR A 35 2.87 -17.75 -7.59
N HIS A 36 4.00 -18.05 -6.95
CA HIS A 36 4.05 -18.25 -5.51
C HIS A 36 3.64 -16.98 -4.72
N ASN A 37 4.08 -15.80 -5.15
CA ASN A 37 3.62 -14.53 -4.57
C ASN A 37 2.11 -14.31 -4.71
N LEU A 38 1.50 -14.71 -5.84
CA LEU A 38 0.05 -14.61 -6.04
C LEU A 38 -0.70 -15.56 -5.11
N LEU A 39 -0.25 -16.82 -5.01
CA LEU A 39 -0.82 -17.81 -4.10
C LEU A 39 -0.73 -17.35 -2.65
N ALA A 40 0.41 -16.77 -2.24
CA ALA A 40 0.55 -16.20 -0.91
C ALA A 40 -0.46 -15.09 -0.63
N GLN A 41 -0.68 -14.18 -1.58
CA GLN A 41 -1.68 -13.11 -1.44
C GLN A 41 -3.11 -13.65 -1.35
N ILE A 42 -3.46 -14.64 -2.18
CA ILE A 42 -4.77 -15.31 -2.12
C ILE A 42 -4.94 -15.99 -0.76
N ALA A 43 -3.93 -16.72 -0.30
CA ALA A 43 -3.93 -17.38 0.99
C ALA A 43 -4.11 -16.37 2.15
N PHE A 44 -3.44 -15.20 2.12
CA PHE A 44 -3.68 -14.13 3.09
C PHE A 44 -5.13 -13.61 3.04
N LYS A 45 -5.69 -13.35 1.85
CA LYS A 45 -7.10 -12.91 1.71
C LYS A 45 -8.08 -13.93 2.32
N GLN A 46 -7.75 -15.21 2.27
CA GLN A 46 -8.54 -16.30 2.82
C GLN A 46 -8.23 -16.61 4.30
N GLY A 47 -7.32 -15.86 4.94
CA GLY A 47 -6.87 -16.13 6.31
C GLY A 47 -6.01 -17.40 6.45
N LYS A 48 -5.59 -18.03 5.34
CA LYS A 48 -4.74 -19.23 5.31
C LYS A 48 -3.27 -18.86 5.43
N ARG A 49 -2.89 -18.36 6.60
CA ARG A 49 -1.57 -17.78 6.87
C ARG A 49 -0.39 -18.74 6.66
N GLU A 50 -0.47 -19.96 7.17
CA GLU A 50 0.60 -20.97 7.03
C GLU A 50 0.88 -21.30 5.56
N LEU A 51 -0.19 -21.45 4.76
CA LEU A 51 -0.07 -21.63 3.33
C LEU A 51 0.63 -20.41 2.70
N ALA A 52 0.24 -19.20 3.08
CA ALA A 52 0.85 -17.99 2.56
C ALA A 52 2.36 -17.93 2.87
N LEU A 53 2.76 -18.27 4.10
CA LEU A 53 4.17 -18.34 4.51
C LEU A 53 4.94 -19.42 3.74
N SER A 54 4.36 -20.61 3.54
CA SER A 54 4.96 -21.68 2.74
C SER A 54 5.21 -21.24 1.30
N GLU A 55 4.25 -20.56 0.67
CA GLU A 55 4.40 -20.03 -0.68
C GLU A 55 5.47 -18.94 -0.76
N LEU A 56 5.50 -18.03 0.22
CA LEU A 56 6.57 -17.04 0.34
C LEU A 56 7.94 -17.69 0.46
N GLU A 57 8.07 -18.81 1.18
CA GLU A 57 9.33 -19.51 1.29
C GLU A 57 9.83 -20.06 -0.06
N GLN A 58 8.92 -20.47 -0.95
CA GLN A 58 9.28 -20.81 -2.33
C GLN A 58 9.80 -19.59 -3.09
N VAL A 59 9.18 -18.41 -2.92
CA VAL A 59 9.67 -17.15 -3.49
C VAL A 59 11.10 -16.88 -3.04
N SER A 60 11.40 -17.04 -1.75
CA SER A 60 12.75 -16.84 -1.22
C SER A 60 13.78 -17.81 -1.80
N ARG A 61 13.40 -19.07 -2.06
CA ARG A 61 14.28 -20.06 -2.67
C ARG A 61 14.57 -19.75 -4.13
N ILE A 62 13.57 -19.26 -4.86
CA ILE A 62 13.67 -18.93 -6.29
C ILE A 62 14.42 -17.61 -6.49
N ASN A 63 14.04 -16.58 -5.74
CA ASN A 63 14.59 -15.24 -5.82
C ASN A 63 14.64 -14.58 -4.43
N PRO A 64 15.75 -14.77 -3.68
CA PRO A 64 15.94 -14.14 -2.37
C PRO A 64 15.88 -12.60 -2.39
N ALA A 65 16.14 -12.01 -3.56
CA ALA A 65 16.12 -10.57 -3.79
C ALA A 65 14.74 -10.07 -4.27
N ASP A 66 13.66 -10.83 -4.13
CA ASP A 66 12.32 -10.31 -4.41
C ASP A 66 11.80 -9.45 -3.25
N THR A 67 11.57 -8.16 -3.49
CA THR A 67 11.03 -7.22 -2.49
C THR A 67 9.70 -7.69 -1.91
N SER A 68 8.84 -8.32 -2.72
CA SER A 68 7.52 -8.73 -2.26
C SER A 68 7.57 -9.85 -1.24
N TYR A 69 8.58 -10.73 -1.28
CA TYR A 69 8.79 -11.72 -0.22
C TYR A 69 8.98 -11.04 1.14
N HIS A 70 9.94 -10.12 1.23
CA HIS A 70 10.28 -9.44 2.49
C HIS A 70 9.09 -8.64 3.03
N VAL A 71 8.37 -7.92 2.17
CA VAL A 71 7.21 -7.13 2.57
C VAL A 71 6.01 -8.01 2.96
N LEU A 72 5.72 -9.06 2.20
CA LEU A 72 4.60 -9.96 2.48
C LEU A 72 4.85 -10.79 3.75
N ARG A 73 6.10 -11.08 4.11
CA ARG A 73 6.43 -11.67 5.43
C ARG A 73 6.18 -10.70 6.57
N VAL A 74 6.53 -9.42 6.43
CA VAL A 74 6.21 -8.41 7.45
C VAL A 74 4.70 -8.35 7.66
N LEU A 75 3.91 -8.38 6.59
CA LEU A 75 2.45 -8.50 6.69
C LEU A 75 2.04 -9.80 7.38
N ALA A 76 2.66 -10.92 6.99
CA ALA A 76 2.41 -12.22 7.59
C ALA A 76 2.66 -12.20 9.08
N TRP A 77 3.69 -11.51 9.56
CA TRP A 77 4.10 -11.49 10.96
C TRP A 77 3.34 -10.49 11.83
N CYS A 78 2.46 -9.66 11.26
CA CYS A 78 1.67 -8.70 12.03
C CYS A 78 0.97 -9.33 13.24
N GLN A 79 0.45 -10.55 13.09
CA GLN A 79 -0.33 -11.25 14.11
C GLN A 79 0.50 -12.31 14.87
N ASP A 80 1.81 -12.39 14.66
CA ASP A 80 2.70 -13.37 15.29
C ASP A 80 3.56 -12.73 16.37
N THR A 81 3.97 -13.56 17.32
CA THR A 81 5.11 -13.28 18.18
C THR A 81 6.40 -13.53 17.40
N VAL A 82 6.83 -12.55 16.61
CA VAL A 82 8.16 -12.54 15.99
C VAL A 82 9.12 -11.63 16.75
N SER A 83 10.41 -11.94 16.69
CA SER A 83 11.41 -11.07 17.28
C SER A 83 11.52 -9.75 16.50
N GLU A 84 11.76 -8.66 17.22
CA GLU A 84 12.00 -7.35 16.62
C GLU A 84 13.12 -7.39 15.57
N LYS A 85 14.18 -8.16 15.85
CA LYS A 85 15.29 -8.38 14.91
C LYS A 85 14.81 -8.92 13.56
N GLN A 86 13.91 -9.90 13.53
CA GLN A 86 13.39 -10.47 12.27
C GLN A 86 12.63 -9.43 11.44
N ILE A 87 11.82 -8.58 12.09
CA ILE A 87 11.08 -7.50 11.44
C ILE A 87 12.04 -6.47 10.87
N VAL A 88 13.00 -6.01 11.69
CA VAL A 88 13.99 -5.01 11.28
C VAL A 88 14.85 -5.51 10.13
N ASP A 89 15.30 -6.77 10.16
CA ASP A 89 16.11 -7.36 9.09
C ASP A 89 15.31 -7.46 7.76
N ALA A 90 14.04 -7.86 7.81
CA ALA A 90 13.18 -7.88 6.63
C ALA A 90 12.94 -6.47 6.04
N ILE A 91 12.74 -5.46 6.89
CA ILE A 91 12.56 -4.07 6.46
C ILE A 91 13.86 -3.52 5.86
N LYS A 92 15.01 -3.74 6.51
CA LYS A 92 16.31 -3.33 5.96
C LYS A 92 16.60 -3.99 4.62
N THR A 93 16.28 -5.26 4.48
CA THR A 93 16.45 -5.99 3.20
C THR A 93 15.54 -5.42 2.11
N THR A 94 14.31 -5.04 2.47
CA THR A 94 13.40 -4.35 1.54
C THR A 94 14.01 -3.04 1.00
N ALA A 95 14.80 -2.33 1.82
CA ALA A 95 15.47 -1.09 1.44
C ALA A 95 16.58 -1.26 0.40
N THR A 96 17.26 -2.40 0.39
CA THR A 96 18.42 -2.63 -0.47
C THR A 96 18.05 -3.20 -1.84
N ILE A 97 16.83 -3.74 -1.98
CA ILE A 97 16.40 -4.40 -3.21
C ILE A 97 15.91 -3.38 -4.26
N GLN A 98 16.64 -3.30 -5.37
CA GLN A 98 16.30 -2.48 -6.53
C GLN A 98 15.54 -3.23 -7.65
N HIS A 99 15.07 -4.45 -7.40
CA HIS A 99 14.62 -5.34 -8.48
C HIS A 99 13.19 -5.08 -8.99
N ARG A 100 13.00 -5.28 -10.31
CA ARG A 100 11.98 -4.66 -11.18
C ARG A 100 10.51 -5.13 -11.10
N LYS A 101 10.14 -6.23 -10.43
CA LYS A 101 8.93 -7.00 -10.85
C LYS A 101 7.70 -6.97 -9.95
N SER A 102 7.75 -6.55 -8.68
CA SER A 102 6.63 -6.74 -7.74
C SER A 102 6.06 -5.45 -7.09
N ALA A 103 6.17 -4.30 -7.76
CA ALA A 103 5.80 -3.00 -7.19
C ALA A 103 4.34 -2.88 -6.71
N ARG A 104 3.37 -3.54 -7.37
CA ARG A 104 1.94 -3.36 -7.03
C ARG A 104 1.52 -4.16 -5.80
N SER A 105 1.94 -5.42 -5.68
CA SER A 105 1.65 -6.24 -4.49
C SER A 105 2.35 -5.68 -3.25
N VAL A 106 3.56 -5.14 -3.40
CA VAL A 106 4.30 -4.45 -2.33
C VAL A 106 3.50 -3.27 -1.76
N LEU A 107 2.98 -2.39 -2.62
CA LEU A 107 2.18 -1.24 -2.17
C LEU A 107 0.89 -1.66 -1.46
N TYR A 108 0.21 -2.70 -1.96
CA TYR A 108 -0.98 -3.24 -1.29
C TYR A 108 -0.65 -3.86 0.06
N ALA A 109 0.43 -4.64 0.15
CA ALA A 109 0.86 -5.27 1.38
C ALA A 109 1.20 -4.22 2.46
N ILE A 110 1.87 -3.13 2.08
CA ILE A 110 2.22 -2.06 3.03
C ILE A 110 0.99 -1.29 3.46
N ARG A 111 0.04 -1.02 2.56
CA ARG A 111 -1.25 -0.45 2.95
C ARG A 111 -2.01 -1.35 3.93
N ASN A 112 -1.92 -2.67 3.78
CA ASN A 112 -2.52 -3.61 4.73
C ASN A 112 -1.78 -3.60 6.08
N ILE A 113 -0.43 -3.60 6.07
CA ILE A 113 0.37 -3.46 7.30
C ILE A 113 -0.02 -2.19 8.04
N GLU A 114 -0.12 -1.07 7.34
CA GLU A 114 -0.52 0.21 7.90
C GLU A 114 -1.93 0.15 8.51
N TYR A 115 -2.90 -0.41 7.77
CA TYR A 115 -4.26 -0.58 8.25
C TYR A 115 -4.29 -1.43 9.54
N LEU A 116 -3.65 -2.60 9.53
CA LEU A 116 -3.57 -3.49 10.69
C LEU A 116 -2.88 -2.80 11.87
N HIS A 117 -1.78 -2.09 11.63
CA HIS A 117 -1.07 -1.34 12.65
C HIS A 117 -1.94 -0.23 13.27
N SER A 118 -2.65 0.55 12.43
CA SER A 118 -3.54 1.62 12.91
C SER A 118 -4.71 1.12 13.77
N ASN A 119 -5.13 -0.14 13.57
CA ASN A 119 -6.17 -0.81 14.34
C ASN A 119 -5.62 -1.64 15.52
N GLY A 120 -4.31 -1.57 15.81
CA GLY A 120 -3.67 -2.35 16.88
C GLY A 120 -3.56 -3.86 16.59
N GLN A 121 -3.80 -4.29 15.34
CA GLN A 121 -3.76 -5.69 14.89
C GLN A 121 -2.40 -6.11 14.32
N CYS A 122 -1.40 -5.22 14.36
CA CYS A 122 -0.03 -5.50 13.93
C CYS A 122 1.00 -5.05 14.97
N PRO A 123 1.02 -5.64 16.19
CA PRO A 123 1.98 -5.27 17.24
C PRO A 123 3.44 -5.50 16.84
N ALA A 124 3.72 -6.41 15.90
CA ALA A 124 5.08 -6.72 15.46
C ALA A 124 5.78 -5.57 14.70
N VAL A 125 5.02 -4.61 14.17
CA VAL A 125 5.57 -3.50 13.38
C VAL A 125 5.39 -2.21 14.18
N SER A 126 6.49 -1.59 14.61
CA SER A 126 6.43 -0.27 15.23
C SER A 126 6.14 0.84 14.21
N ARG A 127 5.76 2.02 14.70
CA ARG A 127 5.62 3.24 13.87
C ARG A 127 6.92 3.57 13.12
N GLU A 128 8.07 3.38 13.77
CA GLU A 128 9.38 3.61 13.18
C GLU A 128 9.69 2.58 12.09
N ASN A 129 9.37 1.31 12.32
CA ASN A 129 9.49 0.24 11.32
C ASN A 129 8.67 0.57 10.06
N LEU A 130 7.43 1.04 10.22
CA LEU A 130 6.60 1.47 9.10
C LEU A 130 7.20 2.69 8.36
N LEU A 131 7.79 3.63 9.09
CA LEU A 131 8.46 4.78 8.49
C LEU A 131 9.68 4.35 7.67
N HIS A 132 10.53 3.47 8.20
CA HIS A 132 11.66 2.93 7.44
C HIS A 132 11.19 2.20 6.18
N LEU A 133 10.21 1.32 6.31
CA LEU A 133 9.64 0.56 5.20
C LEU A 133 9.12 1.48 4.08
N THR A 134 8.41 2.55 4.44
CA THR A 134 7.88 3.51 3.46
C THR A 134 8.93 4.45 2.89
N THR A 135 9.96 4.81 3.67
CA THR A 135 11.11 5.59 3.18
C THR A 135 11.86 4.84 2.09
N SER A 136 12.12 3.55 2.31
CA SER A 136 12.72 2.65 1.33
C SER A 136 11.94 2.61 0.02
N MET A 137 10.61 2.62 0.08
CA MET A 137 9.77 2.66 -1.11
C MET A 137 9.84 3.96 -1.87
N VAL A 138 9.79 5.10 -1.17
CA VAL A 138 9.84 6.42 -1.80
C VAL A 138 11.12 6.59 -2.60
N ASN A 139 12.23 6.08 -2.06
CA ASN A 139 13.55 6.10 -2.69
C ASN A 139 13.74 5.01 -3.76
N ASN A 140 12.80 4.08 -3.91
CA ASN A 140 12.90 3.00 -4.87
C ASN A 140 12.29 3.41 -6.23
N PRO A 141 13.11 3.59 -7.29
CA PRO A 141 12.63 4.04 -8.60
C PRO A 141 11.78 2.98 -9.32
N VAL A 142 11.77 1.72 -8.86
CA VAL A 142 10.94 0.66 -9.44
C VAL A 142 9.46 0.87 -9.11
N ILE A 143 9.14 1.51 -7.99
CA ILE A 143 7.76 1.72 -7.56
C ILE A 143 7.15 2.89 -8.33
N ARG A 144 6.48 2.56 -9.44
CA ARG A 144 5.93 3.53 -10.41
C ARG A 144 4.70 4.29 -9.95
N ASN A 145 3.92 3.76 -8.99
CA ASN A 145 2.74 4.46 -8.49
C ASN A 145 3.16 5.55 -7.49
N GLU A 146 3.65 6.66 -8.03
CA GLU A 146 4.22 7.75 -7.26
C GLU A 146 3.22 8.38 -6.29
N ALA A 147 1.99 8.65 -6.74
CA ALA A 147 0.96 9.20 -5.89
C ALA A 147 0.69 8.31 -4.66
N LEU A 148 0.57 6.99 -4.87
CA LEU A 148 0.31 6.06 -3.78
C LEU A 148 1.52 5.90 -2.83
N LYS A 149 2.75 5.81 -3.36
CA LYS A 149 3.94 5.67 -2.49
C LYS A 149 4.13 6.91 -1.61
N TYR A 150 3.91 8.11 -2.14
CA TYR A 150 3.99 9.34 -1.36
C TYR A 150 2.85 9.45 -0.33
N HIS A 151 1.64 9.02 -0.69
CA HIS A 151 0.51 9.01 0.25
C HIS A 151 0.77 8.09 1.45
N ILE A 152 1.19 6.85 1.20
CA ILE A 152 1.51 5.89 2.27
C ILE A 152 2.66 6.41 3.14
N HIS A 153 3.70 6.99 2.54
CA HIS A 153 4.81 7.56 3.30
C HIS A 153 4.40 8.78 4.13
N ALA A 154 3.51 9.64 3.61
CA ALA A 154 2.97 10.78 4.36
C ALA A 154 2.23 10.33 5.63
N ARG A 155 1.43 9.26 5.55
CA ARG A 155 0.75 8.68 6.72
C ARG A 155 1.74 8.10 7.73
N ALA A 156 2.78 7.42 7.27
CA ALA A 156 3.84 6.92 8.15
C ALA A 156 4.59 8.07 8.85
N LEU A 157 4.90 9.17 8.15
CA LEU A 157 5.48 10.37 8.75
C LEU A 157 4.55 10.98 9.80
N ALA A 158 3.25 11.10 9.50
CA ALA A 158 2.25 11.63 10.43
C ALA A 158 2.15 10.77 11.71
N ALA A 159 2.13 9.44 11.57
CA ALA A 159 2.11 8.52 12.72
C ALA A 159 3.34 8.65 13.63
N ASN A 160 4.47 9.12 13.09
CA ASN A 160 5.72 9.39 13.80
C ASN A 160 5.85 10.87 14.22
N ASN A 161 4.75 11.63 14.27
CA ASN A 161 4.72 13.05 14.66
C ASN A 161 5.58 13.97 13.76
N ARG A 162 5.96 13.54 12.55
CA ARG A 162 6.73 14.33 11.58
C ARG A 162 5.81 15.13 10.66
N LEU A 163 4.99 15.98 11.27
CA LEU A 163 3.86 16.63 10.63
C LEU A 163 4.23 17.50 9.41
N ASN A 164 5.31 18.27 9.50
CA ASN A 164 5.77 19.14 8.40
C ASN A 164 6.20 18.33 7.17
N GLU A 165 6.87 17.21 7.38
CA GLU A 165 7.30 16.33 6.30
C GLU A 165 6.10 15.57 5.72
N ALA A 166 5.19 15.09 6.58
CA ALA A 166 3.95 14.47 6.16
C ALA A 166 3.15 15.40 5.24
N LYS A 167 2.99 16.68 5.60
CA LYS A 167 2.35 17.71 4.77
C LYS A 167 2.94 17.77 3.36
N THR A 168 4.27 17.82 3.25
CA THR A 168 4.97 17.86 1.96
C THR A 168 4.61 16.65 1.10
N PHE A 169 4.61 15.45 1.68
CA PHE A 169 4.33 14.22 0.93
C PHE A 169 2.84 14.04 0.60
N TYR A 170 1.91 14.47 1.45
CA TYR A 170 0.48 14.49 1.12
C TYR A 170 0.20 15.40 -0.08
N LEU A 171 0.75 16.63 -0.08
CA LEU A 171 0.61 17.56 -1.20
C LEU A 171 1.24 16.98 -2.47
N LYS A 172 2.41 16.35 -2.37
CA LYS A 172 3.05 15.68 -3.51
C LYS A 172 2.17 14.57 -4.08
N ALA A 173 1.59 13.73 -3.22
CA ALA A 173 0.69 12.65 -3.61
C ALA A 173 -0.55 13.17 -4.34
N TRP A 174 -1.21 14.20 -3.81
CA TRP A 174 -2.39 14.81 -4.41
C TRP A 174 -2.08 15.50 -5.74
N ARG A 175 -1.01 16.31 -5.81
CA ARG A 175 -0.64 17.04 -7.03
C ARG A 175 -0.30 16.13 -8.21
N LEU A 176 0.21 14.93 -7.96
CA LEU A 176 0.48 13.92 -9.00
C LEU A 176 -0.78 13.25 -9.55
N LYS A 177 -1.86 13.17 -8.75
CA LYS A 177 -3.13 12.58 -9.15
C LYS A 177 -4.26 13.37 -8.51
N GLN A 178 -4.54 14.52 -9.10
CA GLN A 178 -5.49 15.51 -8.59
C GLN A 178 -6.91 14.97 -8.38
N GLN A 179 -7.33 13.96 -9.16
CA GLN A 179 -8.64 13.31 -9.00
C GLN A 179 -8.72 12.42 -7.74
N ASN A 180 -7.59 12.09 -7.11
CA ASN A 180 -7.56 11.37 -5.84
C ASN A 180 -7.46 12.38 -4.70
N LEU A 181 -8.60 12.75 -4.11
CA LEU A 181 -8.68 13.74 -3.02
C LEU A 181 -8.37 13.16 -1.64
N GLN A 182 -8.20 11.84 -1.52
CA GLN A 182 -7.94 11.21 -0.23
C GLN A 182 -6.71 11.80 0.49
N PRO A 183 -5.53 11.99 -0.16
CA PRO A 183 -4.36 12.56 0.51
C PRO A 183 -4.59 13.99 1.02
N VAL A 184 -5.31 14.83 0.26
CA VAL A 184 -5.54 16.23 0.67
C VAL A 184 -6.57 16.32 1.79
N PHE A 185 -7.61 15.47 1.78
CA PHE A 185 -8.57 15.40 2.89
C PHE A 185 -7.93 14.89 4.18
N GLU A 186 -7.07 13.87 4.10
CA GLU A 186 -6.31 13.39 5.27
C GLU A 186 -5.36 14.47 5.80
N LEU A 187 -4.69 15.23 4.92
CA LEU A 187 -3.85 16.36 5.34
C LEU A 187 -4.65 17.44 6.06
N ILE A 188 -5.80 17.85 5.50
CA ILE A 188 -6.68 18.85 6.11
C ILE A 188 -7.10 18.40 7.52
N GLN A 189 -7.56 17.15 7.66
CA GLN A 189 -7.94 16.60 8.95
C GLN A 189 -6.76 16.60 9.92
N LEU A 190 -5.60 16.10 9.48
CA LEU A 190 -4.39 16.05 10.29
C LEU A 190 -3.95 17.44 10.79
N LEU A 191 -4.02 18.47 9.95
CA LEU A 191 -3.69 19.84 10.34
C LEU A 191 -4.67 20.37 11.39
N ARG A 192 -5.97 20.10 11.24
CA ARG A 192 -7.00 20.49 12.20
C ARG A 192 -6.84 19.79 13.55
N ASP A 193 -6.59 18.49 13.54
CA ASP A 193 -6.36 17.69 14.76
C ASP A 193 -5.12 18.17 15.54
N ASN A 194 -4.18 18.83 14.86
CA ASN A 194 -2.99 19.44 15.45
C ASN A 194 -3.11 20.96 15.65
N MET A 195 -4.34 21.51 15.65
CA MET A 195 -4.64 22.93 15.86
C MET A 195 -3.99 23.90 14.83
N ARG A 196 -3.57 23.41 13.66
CA ARG A 196 -2.98 24.21 12.57
C ARG A 196 -4.05 24.68 11.59
N VAL A 197 -5.07 25.38 12.12
CA VAL A 197 -6.28 25.76 11.37
C VAL A 197 -5.95 26.66 10.17
N GLU A 198 -5.09 27.66 10.35
CA GLU A 198 -4.70 28.58 9.26
C GLU A 198 -4.08 27.83 8.08
N GLU A 199 -3.20 26.86 8.35
CA GLU A 199 -2.58 26.05 7.30
C GLU A 199 -3.57 25.10 6.64
N SER A 200 -4.50 24.54 7.41
CA SER A 200 -5.62 23.77 6.87
C SER A 200 -6.44 24.60 5.88
N CYS A 201 -6.73 25.85 6.21
CA CYS A 201 -7.49 26.76 5.35
C CYS A 201 -6.74 27.11 4.06
N LYS A 202 -5.43 27.33 4.14
CA LYS A 202 -4.58 27.51 2.93
C LYS A 202 -4.62 26.30 2.00
N VAL A 203 -4.64 25.07 2.54
CA VAL A 203 -4.77 23.85 1.73
C VAL A 203 -6.16 23.74 1.09
N ILE A 204 -7.22 24.12 1.81
CA ILE A 204 -8.59 24.17 1.26
C ILE A 204 -8.71 25.20 0.14
N GLU A 205 -8.11 26.39 0.30
CA GLU A 205 -8.05 27.40 -0.77
C GLU A 205 -7.31 26.89 -2.01
N GLU A 206 -6.17 26.21 -1.84
CA GLU A 206 -5.44 25.58 -2.96
C GLU A 206 -6.30 24.53 -3.65
N LEU A 207 -7.02 23.71 -2.89
CA LEU A 207 -7.96 22.71 -3.42
C LEU A 207 -9.08 23.38 -4.25
N LEU A 208 -9.73 24.42 -3.72
CA LEU A 208 -10.81 25.14 -4.40
C LEU A 208 -10.37 25.84 -5.69
N ARG A 209 -9.10 26.27 -5.77
CA ARG A 209 -8.52 26.88 -6.98
C ARG A 209 -8.13 25.84 -8.05
N SER A 210 -8.12 24.56 -7.71
CA SER A 210 -7.73 23.51 -8.64
C SER A 210 -8.81 23.30 -9.73
N PRO A 211 -8.44 23.15 -11.02
CA PRO A 211 -9.39 22.99 -12.11
C PRO A 211 -9.95 21.55 -12.18
N ILE A 212 -10.43 21.02 -11.06
CA ILE A 212 -10.93 19.65 -10.92
C ILE A 212 -12.44 19.70 -10.80
N SER A 213 -13.14 18.81 -11.50
CA SER A 213 -14.56 18.55 -11.26
C SER A 213 -14.71 17.58 -10.09
N TYR A 214 -15.49 17.99 -9.09
CA TYR A 214 -15.78 17.21 -7.90
C TYR A 214 -17.08 16.42 -8.08
N ASN A 215 -17.14 15.20 -7.57
CA ASN A 215 -18.42 14.51 -7.41
C ASN A 215 -19.19 15.13 -6.22
N ASN A 216 -20.50 14.86 -6.14
CA ASN A 216 -21.36 15.45 -5.11
C ASN A 216 -20.86 15.20 -3.67
N ASN A 217 -20.31 14.02 -3.39
CA ASN A 217 -19.80 13.69 -2.04
C ASN A 217 -18.56 14.52 -1.69
N ASP A 218 -17.66 14.70 -2.65
CA ASP A 218 -16.47 15.52 -2.49
C ASP A 218 -16.84 16.99 -2.33
N THR A 219 -17.81 17.51 -3.10
CA THR A 219 -18.33 18.87 -2.95
C THR A 219 -18.88 19.11 -1.54
N ILE A 220 -19.77 18.22 -1.06
CA ILE A 220 -20.35 18.33 0.29
C ILE A 220 -19.24 18.36 1.36
N LYS A 221 -18.21 17.50 1.20
CA LYS A 221 -17.09 17.46 2.13
C LYS A 221 -16.25 18.74 2.09
N ILE A 222 -15.95 19.25 0.89
CA ILE A 222 -15.21 20.51 0.70
C ILE A 222 -15.98 21.68 1.29
N ASP A 223 -17.29 21.77 1.08
CA ASP A 223 -18.14 22.83 1.63
C ASP A 223 -18.13 22.80 3.16
N SER A 224 -18.27 21.60 3.76
CA SER A 224 -18.17 21.42 5.21
C SER A 224 -16.81 21.86 5.77
N LEU A 225 -15.72 21.57 5.06
CA LEU A 225 -14.37 21.98 5.46
C LEU A 225 -14.19 23.50 5.32
N SER A 226 -14.69 24.09 4.23
CA SER A 226 -14.58 25.52 3.93
C SER A 226 -15.37 26.39 4.92
N ALA A 227 -16.57 25.96 5.30
CA ALA A 227 -17.38 26.64 6.31
C ALA A 227 -16.66 26.76 7.67
N SER A 228 -15.78 25.79 8.00
CA SER A 228 -15.00 25.85 9.24
C SER A 228 -13.90 26.92 9.21
N CYS A 229 -13.38 27.27 8.03
CA CYS A 229 -12.38 28.33 7.86
C CYS A 229 -12.99 29.72 8.00
N LEU A 230 -14.22 29.93 7.53
CA LEU A 230 -14.92 31.21 7.65
C LEU A 230 -15.23 31.59 9.11
N ARG A 231 -15.34 30.62 10.02
CA ARG A 231 -15.58 30.87 11.44
C ARG A 231 -14.31 31.13 12.25
N ALA A 232 -13.14 30.84 11.68
CA ALA A 232 -11.86 30.98 12.35
C ALA A 232 -11.19 32.34 12.10
N ASN A 233 -11.70 33.10 11.12
CA ASN A 233 -11.32 34.48 10.81
C ASN A 233 -12.32 35.46 11.44
#